data_AF-A0A7J4KAN1-F1
#
_entry.id   AF-A0A7J4KAN1-F1
#
_cell.length_a   1.000
_cell.length_b   1.000
_cell.length_c   1.000
_cell.angle_alpha   90.00
_cell.angle_beta   90.00
_cell.angle_gamma   90.00
#
_symmetry.space_group_name_H-M   'P 1'
#
loop_
_entity.id
_entity.type
_entity.pdbx_description
1 polymer ?
#
loop_
_entity_poly.entity_id
_entity_poly.type
_entity_poly.pdbx_seq_one_letter_code
_entity_poly.pdbx_strand_id
1 'polypeptide(L)'
;MMKQAGYLQLNHRPVLDEDGLPLDIIELHLYGTRLGIRVRELRDALRTGIAVRVEKIRWNWMAYTGGIAGQAQVSKSGKALNIELWNGERFTLALDALSGVLGSRQRSASVAALPPRIDNPVARNRRITDYYPGSANGGCRAEPLPA
;
A
#
# COMPACT_ATOMS: atom_id res chain seq x y z
N MET A 1 -12.95 2.67 -19.72
CA MET A 1 -11.98 1.56 -19.54
C MET A 1 -11.16 1.86 -18.30
N MET A 2 -10.95 0.90 -17.38
CA MET A 2 -10.15 1.15 -16.17
C MET A 2 -8.68 1.26 -16.54
N LYS A 3 -7.97 2.27 -16.00
CA LYS A 3 -6.55 2.49 -16.30
C LYS A 3 -5.71 1.59 -15.39
N GLN A 4 -4.77 0.84 -15.97
CA GLN A 4 -3.79 0.09 -15.19
C GLN A 4 -2.89 1.07 -14.43
N ALA A 5 -2.79 0.87 -13.12
CA ALA A 5 -2.02 1.71 -12.20
C ALA A 5 -0.72 1.05 -11.73
N GLY A 6 -0.66 -0.27 -11.81
CA GLY A 6 0.50 -1.03 -11.40
C GLY A 6 0.19 -2.50 -11.18
N TYR A 7 0.86 -3.10 -10.21
CA TYR A 7 0.72 -4.52 -9.89
C TYR A 7 1.02 -4.80 -8.42
N LEU A 8 0.65 -6.01 -8.00
CA LEU A 8 0.91 -6.53 -6.67
C LEU A 8 1.60 -7.89 -6.78
N GLN A 9 2.57 -8.17 -5.90
CA GLN A 9 3.34 -9.42 -5.90
C GLN A 9 3.76 -9.83 -4.47
N LEU A 10 4.12 -11.10 -4.27
CA LEU A 10 4.78 -11.50 -3.02
C LEU A 10 6.15 -10.82 -2.90
N ASN A 11 6.58 -10.59 -1.66
CA ASN A 11 7.85 -9.93 -1.37
C ASN A 11 9.05 -10.69 -1.96
N HIS A 12 9.97 -9.97 -2.61
CA HIS A 12 11.23 -10.55 -3.11
C HIS A 12 12.42 -10.27 -2.20
N ARG A 13 12.33 -9.24 -1.34
CA ARG A 13 13.43 -8.81 -0.47
C ARG A 13 12.94 -8.54 0.95
N PRO A 14 13.63 -9.02 1.99
CA PRO A 14 13.21 -8.78 3.37
C PRO A 14 12.87 -7.32 3.63
N VAL A 15 11.70 -7.10 4.23
CA VAL A 15 11.30 -5.81 4.79
C VAL A 15 11.29 -5.99 6.29
N LEU A 16 11.89 -5.06 7.03
CA LEU A 16 11.94 -5.11 8.47
C LEU A 16 10.81 -4.29 9.10
N ASP A 17 10.36 -4.70 10.28
CA ASP A 17 9.53 -3.87 11.15
C ASP A 17 10.38 -2.90 11.99
N GLU A 18 9.71 -2.22 12.93
CA GLU A 18 10.32 -1.24 13.84
C GLU A 18 11.31 -1.88 14.82
N ASP A 19 11.18 -3.19 15.10
CA ASP A 19 12.08 -3.97 15.96
C ASP A 19 13.22 -4.62 15.16
N GLY A 20 13.27 -4.40 13.85
CA GLY A 20 14.28 -4.99 12.96
C GLY A 20 13.99 -6.44 12.57
N LEU A 21 12.79 -6.95 12.83
CA LEU A 21 12.40 -8.32 12.49
C LEU A 21 11.88 -8.41 11.06
N PRO A 22 12.19 -9.50 10.33
CA PRO A 22 11.65 -9.71 8.98
C PRO A 22 10.13 -9.82 8.96
N LEU A 23 9.52 -9.10 8.01
CA LEU A 23 8.09 -9.13 7.72
C LEU A 23 7.79 -9.82 6.40
N ASP A 24 6.79 -10.70 6.45
CA ASP A 24 6.10 -11.19 5.27
C ASP A 24 5.10 -10.13 4.80
N ILE A 25 5.42 -9.48 3.69
CA ILE A 25 4.54 -8.51 3.03
C ILE A 25 4.15 -8.98 1.63
N ILE A 26 3.06 -8.42 1.14
CA ILE A 26 2.79 -8.33 -0.28
C ILE A 26 3.18 -6.92 -0.74
N GLU A 27 3.93 -6.85 -1.83
CA GLU A 27 4.37 -5.58 -2.40
C GLU A 27 3.28 -5.04 -3.32
N LEU A 28 2.96 -3.77 -3.15
CA LEU A 28 2.05 -3.03 -4.00
C LEU A 28 2.85 -1.97 -4.75
N HIS A 29 3.05 -2.18 -6.05
CA HIS A 29 3.76 -1.28 -6.94
C HIS A 29 2.76 -0.42 -7.69
N LEU A 30 2.64 0.85 -7.33
CA LEU A 30 1.69 1.80 -7.92
C LEU A 30 2.44 3.00 -8.48
N TYR A 31 2.34 3.22 -9.80
CA TYR A 31 3.00 4.34 -10.48
C TYR A 31 4.48 4.54 -10.06
N GLY A 32 5.23 3.44 -9.89
CA GLY A 32 6.64 3.46 -9.49
C GLY A 32 6.91 3.57 -7.98
N THR A 33 5.87 3.59 -7.14
CA THR A 33 5.97 3.61 -5.69
C THR A 33 5.73 2.21 -5.11
N ARG A 34 6.63 1.76 -4.21
CA ARG A 34 6.52 0.48 -3.49
C ARG A 34 5.88 0.70 -2.12
N LEU A 35 4.70 0.11 -1.92
CA LEU A 35 3.99 0.01 -0.65
C LEU A 35 3.94 -1.46 -0.21
N GLY A 36 3.57 -1.70 1.06
CA GLY A 36 3.45 -3.04 1.63
C GLY A 36 2.10 -3.26 2.30
N ILE A 37 1.61 -4.49 2.27
CA ILE A 37 0.53 -4.98 3.14
C ILE A 37 1.03 -6.26 3.79
N ARG A 38 0.91 -6.39 5.11
CA ARG A 38 1.37 -7.58 5.83
C ARG A 38 0.52 -8.80 5.43
N VAL A 39 1.16 -9.90 5.08
CA VAL A 39 0.48 -11.10 4.56
C VAL A 39 -0.47 -11.70 5.59
N ARG A 40 -0.06 -11.75 6.87
CA ARG A 40 -0.91 -12.26 7.96
C ARG A 40 -2.21 -11.47 8.08
N GLU A 41 -2.09 -10.15 8.22
CA GLU A 41 -3.26 -9.26 8.36
C GLU A 41 -4.13 -9.27 7.11
N LEU A 42 -3.52 -9.37 5.92
CA LEU A 42 -4.28 -9.49 4.68
C LEU A 42 -5.10 -10.78 4.67
N ARG A 43 -4.53 -11.94 5.04
CA ARG A 43 -5.28 -13.21 5.13
C ARG A 43 -6.46 -13.11 6.11
N ASP A 44 -6.25 -12.47 7.25
CA ASP A 44 -7.32 -12.25 8.23
C ASP A 44 -8.41 -11.31 7.68
N ALA A 45 -8.02 -10.24 7.00
CA ALA A 45 -8.93 -9.32 6.32
C ALA A 45 -9.75 -10.00 5.21
N LEU A 46 -9.15 -10.94 4.46
CA LEU A 46 -9.87 -11.70 3.44
C LEU A 46 -10.95 -12.61 4.04
N ARG A 47 -10.75 -13.11 5.25
CA ARG A 47 -11.74 -13.93 5.98
C ARG A 47 -12.83 -13.09 6.65
N THR A 48 -12.46 -11.95 7.21
CA THR A 48 -13.34 -11.15 8.09
C THR A 48 -14.01 -9.98 7.38
N GLY A 49 -13.50 -9.57 6.22
CA GLY A 49 -13.94 -8.36 5.51
C GLY A 49 -13.47 -7.05 6.15
N ILE A 50 -12.65 -7.11 7.20
CA ILE A 50 -12.10 -5.95 7.90
C ILE A 50 -11.02 -5.29 7.03
N ALA A 51 -10.85 -3.98 7.15
CA ALA A 51 -9.81 -3.25 6.45
C ALA A 51 -8.41 -3.58 7.03
N VAL A 52 -7.42 -3.70 6.15
CA VAL A 52 -6.00 -3.92 6.48
C VAL A 52 -5.17 -2.69 6.12
N ARG A 53 -4.08 -2.45 6.86
CA ARG A 53 -3.20 -1.31 6.63
C ARG A 53 -2.38 -1.48 5.36
N VAL A 54 -2.22 -0.39 4.61
CA VAL A 54 -1.21 -0.25 3.56
C VAL A 54 -0.08 0.60 4.13
N GLU A 55 1.13 0.05 4.16
CA GLU A 55 2.32 0.66 4.75
C GLU A 55 3.23 1.24 3.66
N LYS A 56 3.89 2.35 3.98
CA LYS A 56 5.00 2.87 3.18
C LYS A 56 6.18 1.94 3.34
N ILE A 57 6.91 1.68 2.25
CA ILE A 57 8.22 1.03 2.34
C ILE A 57 9.30 2.10 2.16
N ARG A 58 10.19 2.20 3.13
CA ARG A 58 11.35 3.10 3.12
C ARG A 58 12.63 2.29 2.91
N TRP A 59 13.67 3.00 2.50
CA TRP A 59 14.98 2.39 2.28
C TRP A 59 16.04 3.19 3.02
N ASN A 60 16.70 2.54 3.97
CA ASN A 60 17.90 3.04 4.65
C ASN A 60 18.81 1.85 4.90
N TRP A 61 19.73 1.59 3.98
CA TRP A 61 20.54 0.36 3.88
C TRP A 61 19.74 -0.94 3.65
N MET A 62 18.60 -1.10 4.31
CA MET A 62 17.60 -2.15 4.11
C MET A 62 16.20 -1.56 3.94
N ALA A 63 15.25 -2.38 3.50
CA ALA A 63 13.85 -1.99 3.41
C ALA A 63 13.15 -2.14 4.76
N TYR A 64 12.33 -1.17 5.15
CA TYR A 64 11.56 -1.19 6.40
C TYR A 64 10.21 -0.47 6.24
N THR A 65 9.28 -0.71 7.16
CA THR A 65 7.98 -0.02 7.17
C THR A 65 8.14 1.44 7.64
N GLY A 66 7.57 2.38 6.88
CA GLY A 66 7.72 3.82 7.10
C GLY A 66 6.45 4.53 7.53
N GLY A 67 5.58 3.82 8.26
CA GLY A 67 4.25 4.27 8.65
C GLY A 67 3.16 3.96 7.60
N ILE A 68 1.93 4.34 7.90
CA ILE A 68 0.75 3.98 7.11
C ILE A 68 0.60 4.94 5.91
N ALA A 69 0.22 4.41 4.76
CA ALA A 69 -0.10 5.12 3.52
C ALA A 69 -1.60 5.10 3.19
N GLY A 70 -2.33 4.14 3.74
CA GLY A 70 -3.75 3.94 3.47
C GLY A 70 -4.28 2.64 4.06
N GLN A 71 -5.35 2.15 3.46
CA GLN A 71 -6.01 0.91 3.83
C GLN A 71 -6.47 0.13 2.60
N ALA A 72 -6.62 -1.18 2.75
CA ALA A 72 -7.21 -2.06 1.75
C ALA A 72 -8.36 -2.85 2.37
N GLN A 73 -9.43 -3.08 1.62
CA GLN A 73 -10.61 -3.80 2.10
C GLN A 73 -11.25 -4.60 0.96
N VAL A 74 -11.76 -5.79 1.29
CA VAL A 74 -12.57 -6.56 0.36
C VAL A 74 -13.83 -5.78 -0.01
N SER A 75 -14.10 -5.70 -1.32
CA SER A 75 -15.31 -5.07 -1.86
C SER A 75 -16.58 -5.75 -1.33
N LYS A 76 -17.70 -5.01 -1.28
CA LYS A 76 -19.00 -5.57 -0.87
C LYS A 76 -19.45 -6.78 -1.70
N SER A 77 -19.03 -6.87 -2.97
CA SER A 77 -19.34 -8.00 -3.83
C SER A 77 -18.46 -9.22 -3.58
N GLY A 78 -17.41 -9.10 -2.76
CA GLY A 78 -16.42 -10.17 -2.52
C GLY A 78 -15.50 -10.46 -3.71
N LYS A 79 -15.56 -9.66 -4.79
CA LYS A 79 -14.83 -9.95 -6.05
C LYS A 79 -13.50 -9.21 -6.18
N ALA A 80 -13.28 -8.18 -5.38
CA ALA A 80 -12.12 -7.32 -5.47
C ALA A 80 -11.56 -6.92 -4.10
N LEU A 81 -10.28 -6.59 -4.06
CA LEU A 81 -9.66 -5.84 -2.98
C LEU A 81 -9.56 -4.37 -3.41
N ASN A 82 -10.27 -3.49 -2.71
CA ASN A 82 -10.19 -2.06 -2.90
C ASN A 82 -9.08 -1.49 -2.02
N ILE A 83 -8.29 -0.56 -2.56
CA ILE A 83 -7.21 0.12 -1.86
C ILE A 83 -7.52 1.61 -1.88
N GLU A 84 -7.46 2.25 -0.72
CA GLU A 84 -7.66 3.67 -0.56
C GLU A 84 -6.47 4.26 0.20
N LEU A 85 -5.75 5.15 -0.47
CA LEU A 85 -4.62 5.86 0.10
C LEU A 85 -5.10 7.16 0.76
N TRP A 86 -4.36 7.63 1.77
CA TRP A 86 -4.72 8.85 2.50
C TRP A 86 -4.63 10.14 1.66
N ASN A 87 -4.03 10.07 0.47
CA ASN A 87 -4.05 11.14 -0.52
C ASN A 87 -5.28 11.08 -1.44
N GLY A 88 -6.30 10.28 -1.11
CA GLY A 88 -7.56 10.17 -1.86
C GLY A 88 -7.46 9.33 -3.14
N GLU A 89 -6.28 8.83 -3.49
CA GLU A 89 -6.12 7.90 -4.61
C GLU A 89 -6.70 6.53 -4.26
N ARG A 90 -7.35 5.94 -5.25
CA ARG A 90 -8.10 4.70 -5.09
C ARG A 90 -7.70 3.71 -6.16
N PHE A 91 -7.55 2.46 -5.74
CA PHE A 91 -7.14 1.36 -6.61
C PHE A 91 -7.98 0.12 -6.31
N THR A 92 -7.97 -0.81 -7.25
CA THR A 92 -8.64 -2.09 -7.10
C THR A 92 -7.91 -3.19 -7.84
N LEU A 93 -8.00 -4.41 -7.33
CA LEU A 93 -7.59 -5.62 -8.03
C LEU A 93 -8.61 -6.74 -7.79
N ALA A 94 -8.61 -7.71 -8.69
CA ALA A 94 -9.49 -8.87 -8.58
C ALA A 94 -9.00 -9.81 -7.46
N LEU A 95 -9.95 -10.35 -6.68
CA LEU A 95 -9.63 -11.15 -5.50
C LEU A 95 -9.12 -12.55 -5.85
N ASP A 96 -9.55 -13.09 -6.98
CA ASP A 96 -9.04 -14.33 -7.56
C ASP A 96 -7.54 -14.22 -7.91
N ALA A 97 -7.14 -13.11 -8.53
CA ALA A 97 -5.74 -12.81 -8.86
C ALA A 97 -4.90 -12.64 -7.58
N LEU A 98 -5.42 -11.92 -6.57
CA LEU A 98 -4.76 -11.83 -5.27
C LEU A 98 -4.56 -13.21 -4.62
N SER A 99 -5.60 -14.06 -4.65
CA SER A 99 -5.53 -15.42 -4.12
C SER A 99 -4.50 -16.27 -4.87
N GLY A 100 -4.40 -16.08 -6.19
CA GLY A 100 -3.36 -16.69 -7.02
C GLY A 100 -1.95 -16.28 -6.58
N VAL A 101 -1.73 -14.99 -6.29
CA VAL A 101 -0.45 -14.49 -5.79
C VAL A 101 -0.13 -15.02 -4.39
N LEU A 102 -1.08 -14.95 -3.44
CA LEU A 102 -0.89 -15.44 -2.07
C LEU A 102 -0.65 -16.96 -2.01
N GLY A 103 -1.23 -17.70 -2.95
CA GLY A 103 -1.02 -19.14 -3.12
C GLY A 103 0.18 -19.50 -4.01
N SER A 104 1.01 -18.53 -4.41
CA SER A 104 2.16 -18.72 -5.30
C SER A 104 1.84 -19.32 -6.67
N ARG A 105 0.58 -19.29 -7.10
CA ARG A 105 0.13 -19.74 -8.44
C ARG A 105 0.34 -18.67 -9.51
N GLN A 106 0.40 -17.40 -9.09
CA GLN A 106 0.68 -16.26 -9.94
C GLN A 106 1.83 -15.46 -9.35
N ARG A 107 2.71 -14.94 -10.21
CA ARG A 107 3.83 -14.08 -9.77
C ARG A 107 3.37 -12.68 -9.37
N SER A 108 2.36 -12.16 -10.06
CA SER A 108 1.80 -10.83 -9.81
C SER A 108 0.34 -10.74 -10.22
N ALA A 109 -0.37 -9.75 -9.68
CA ALA A 109 -1.74 -9.40 -10.02
C ALA A 109 -1.81 -7.93 -10.47
N SER A 110 -2.54 -7.64 -11.54
CA SER A 110 -2.69 -6.27 -12.06
C SER A 110 -3.56 -5.43 -11.14
N VAL A 111 -3.18 -4.17 -10.95
CA VAL A 111 -3.91 -3.19 -10.15
C VAL A 111 -4.41 -2.06 -11.04
N ALA A 112 -5.69 -1.75 -10.95
CA ALA A 112 -6.35 -0.69 -11.71
C ALA A 112 -6.65 0.53 -10.83
N ALA A 113 -6.58 1.71 -11.42
CA ALA A 113 -6.99 2.95 -10.78
C ALA A 113 -8.51 3.13 -10.83
N LEU A 114 -9.06 3.64 -9.73
CA LEU A 114 -10.43 4.13 -9.60
C LEU A 114 -10.41 5.66 -9.57
N PRO A 115 -11.54 6.33 -9.91
CA PRO A 115 -11.66 7.76 -9.70
C PRO A 115 -11.34 8.14 -8.23
N PRO A 116 -10.48 9.15 -8.02
CA PRO A 116 -10.10 9.57 -6.68
C PRO A 116 -11.32 10.12 -5.94
N ARG A 117 -11.33 9.98 -4.61
CA ARG A 117 -12.27 10.70 -3.75
C ARG A 117 -11.59 11.96 -3.25
N ILE A 118 -11.99 13.12 -3.77
CA ILE A 118 -11.47 14.43 -3.39
C ILE A 118 -12.33 15.01 -2.26
N ASP A 119 -12.73 14.18 -1.30
CA ASP A 119 -13.56 14.61 -0.17
C ASP A 119 -12.70 15.03 1.03
N ASN A 120 -11.37 14.82 0.96
CA ASN A 120 -10.43 15.11 2.04
C ASN A 120 -9.53 16.33 1.70
N PRO A 121 -9.66 17.46 2.40
CA PRO A 121 -8.83 18.65 2.15
C PRO A 121 -7.33 18.42 2.38
N VAL A 122 -6.93 17.39 3.15
CA VAL A 122 -5.52 17.00 3.36
C VAL A 122 -4.91 16.29 2.13
N ALA A 123 -5.76 15.68 1.29
CA ALA A 123 -5.35 14.93 0.11
C ALA A 123 -4.89 15.84 -1.06
N ARG A 124 -5.34 17.11 -1.08
CA ARG A 124 -5.19 18.00 -2.24
C ARG A 124 -3.73 18.24 -2.66
N ASN A 125 -2.79 18.12 -1.73
CA ASN A 125 -1.37 18.36 -1.97
C ASN A 125 -0.49 17.10 -1.89
N ARG A 126 -1.06 15.92 -1.62
CA ARG A 126 -0.28 14.68 -1.47
C ARG A 126 -0.29 13.88 -2.77
N ARG A 127 0.89 13.58 -3.32
CA ARG A 127 1.06 12.76 -4.53
C ARG A 127 1.51 11.36 -4.16
N ILE A 128 1.26 10.37 -5.02
CA ILE A 128 1.80 9.01 -4.80
C ILE A 128 3.32 9.00 -4.63
N THR A 129 4.01 9.96 -5.27
CA THR A 129 5.44 10.21 -5.15
C THR A 129 5.89 10.59 -3.74
N ASP A 130 5.01 11.05 -2.86
CA ASP A 130 5.35 11.36 -1.46
C ASP A 130 5.64 10.07 -0.65
N TYR A 131 5.12 8.94 -1.14
CA TYR A 131 5.42 7.62 -0.62
C TYR A 131 6.68 7.01 -1.25
N TYR A 132 7.31 7.69 -2.22
CA TYR A 132 8.51 7.17 -2.88
C TYR A 132 9.66 7.01 -1.87
N PRO A 133 10.41 5.89 -1.90
CA PRO A 133 11.46 5.61 -0.92
C PRO A 133 12.58 6.66 -0.89
N GLY A 134 12.86 7.31 -2.03
CA GLY A 134 13.89 8.35 -2.17
C GLY A 134 13.42 9.79 -1.90
N SER A 135 12.16 10.01 -1.51
CA SER A 135 11.68 11.35 -1.20
C SER A 135 12.15 11.75 0.21
N ALA A 136 13.27 12.47 0.28
CA ALA A 136 13.90 12.97 1.51
C ALA A 136 13.01 13.95 2.32
N ASN A 137 11.84 14.35 1.80
CA ASN A 137 10.99 15.38 2.40
C ASN A 137 9.80 14.81 3.19
N GLY A 138 10.03 13.71 3.93
CA GLY A 138 9.11 13.23 4.96
C GLY A 138 9.32 13.86 6.34
N GLY A 139 10.21 14.85 6.45
CA GLY A 139 10.42 15.59 7.69
C GLY A 139 9.29 16.57 7.91
N CYS A 140 8.49 16.33 8.96
CA CYS A 140 7.80 17.42 9.64
C CYS A 140 8.83 18.54 9.88
N ARG A 141 8.66 19.71 9.26
CA ARG A 141 9.30 20.92 9.77
C ARG A 141 8.71 21.14 11.15
N ALA A 142 9.45 20.74 12.18
CA ALA A 142 9.19 21.25 13.52
C ALA A 142 9.33 22.77 13.43
N GLU A 143 8.26 23.50 13.74
CA GLU A 143 8.38 24.93 13.97
C GLU A 143 9.35 25.14 15.13
N PRO A 144 10.30 26.09 15.04
CA PRO A 144 11.15 26.42 16.16
C PRO A 144 10.27 27.00 17.28
N LEU A 145 10.44 26.47 18.50
CA LEU A 145 9.81 27.01 19.70
C LEU A 145 10.21 28.49 19.87
N PRO A 146 9.28 29.38 20.25
CA PRO A 146 9.62 30.77 20.53
C PRO A 146 10.56 30.85 21.74
N ALA A 147 11.53 31.76 21.64
CA ALA A 147 12.54 32.06 22.65
C ALA A 147 11.95 32.64 23.94
#